data_AF-A0A7S4KV10-F1
#
_entry.id   AF-A0A7S4KV10-F1
#
_cell.length_a   1.000
_cell.length_b   1.000
_cell.length_c   1.000
_cell.angle_alpha   90.00
_cell.angle_beta   90.00
_cell.angle_gamma   90.00
#
_symmetry.space_group_name_H-M   'P 1'
#
loop_
_entity.id
_entity.type
_entity.pdbx_description
1 polymer ?
#
loop_
_entity_poly.entity_id
_entity_poly.type
_entity_poly.pdbx_seq_one_letter_code
_entity_poly.pdbx_strand_id
1 'polypeptide(L)'
;ARKEMAGWDEGQVHFADQGLSTDGAEERFELQQIQERMYNFLRTFRELNRFIYRDQIRRQCRIQQYFVEVDFSHLGAHDPAVADEVKARPASLLPEFEKAATKLAKEENRIQLHTMREEMGEGEG
;
A
#
# COMPACT_ATOMS: atom_id res chain seq x y z
N ALA A 1 24.50 -46.89 3.48
CA ALA A 1 24.42 -45.43 3.24
C ALA A 1 22.95 -45.08 2.97
N ARG A 2 22.32 -44.31 3.87
CA ARG A 2 20.96 -43.76 3.66
C ARG A 2 21.09 -42.53 2.78
N LYS A 3 20.30 -42.45 1.72
CA LYS A 3 20.16 -41.25 0.89
C LYS A 3 18.96 -40.47 1.42
N GLU A 4 19.22 -39.25 1.85
CA GLU A 4 18.26 -38.32 2.43
C GLU A 4 17.18 -37.95 1.39
N MET A 5 15.92 -38.16 1.76
CA MET A 5 14.75 -37.51 1.15
C MET A 5 14.56 -36.18 1.89
N ALA A 6 15.02 -35.09 1.31
CA ALA A 6 14.68 -33.75 1.77
C ALA A 6 14.65 -32.83 0.55
N GLY A 7 13.47 -32.34 0.18
CA GLY A 7 13.34 -31.40 -0.94
C GLY A 7 11.98 -31.27 -1.62
N TRP A 8 10.91 -31.86 -1.08
CA TRP A 8 9.56 -31.72 -1.64
C TRP A 8 8.54 -31.20 -0.61
N ASP A 9 9.00 -30.67 0.52
CA ASP A 9 8.14 -30.24 1.63
C ASP A 9 8.17 -28.71 1.85
N GLU A 10 8.51 -27.93 0.83
CA GLU A 10 8.10 -26.53 0.80
C GLU A 10 6.68 -26.48 0.25
N GLY A 11 5.72 -26.82 1.12
CA GLY A 11 4.30 -26.62 0.89
C GLY A 11 4.01 -25.13 0.71
N GLN A 12 4.20 -24.63 -0.51
CA GLN A 12 3.75 -23.30 -0.88
C GLN A 12 2.22 -23.31 -0.84
N VAL A 13 1.65 -22.75 0.23
CA VAL A 13 0.20 -22.60 0.37
C VAL A 13 -0.26 -21.52 -0.60
N HIS A 14 -0.67 -21.94 -1.80
CA HIS A 14 -1.43 -21.10 -2.71
C HIS A 14 -2.89 -21.11 -2.25
N PHE A 15 -3.36 -20.01 -1.67
CA PHE A 15 -4.79 -19.79 -1.49
C PHE A 15 -5.43 -19.56 -2.86
N ALA A 16 -5.86 -20.64 -3.51
CA ALA A 16 -6.86 -20.57 -4.57
C ALA A 16 -8.23 -20.55 -3.89
N ASP A 17 -8.74 -19.35 -3.60
CA ASP A 17 -10.13 -19.14 -3.22
C ASP A 17 -10.99 -19.54 -4.43
N GLN A 18 -11.41 -20.80 -4.48
CA GLN A 18 -12.48 -21.24 -5.37
C GLN A 18 -13.74 -20.58 -4.82
N GLY A 19 -14.08 -19.40 -5.37
CA GLY A 19 -15.18 -18.54 -4.97
C GLY A 19 -16.53 -19.23 -4.86
N LEU A 20 -16.71 -20.02 -3.81
CA LEU A 20 -17.91 -20.80 -3.49
C LEU A 20 -18.95 -19.94 -2.76
N SER A 21 -18.77 -18.62 -2.74
CA SER A 21 -19.72 -17.63 -2.26
C SER A 21 -19.56 -16.38 -3.12
N THR A 22 -20.50 -16.14 -4.05
CA THR A 22 -20.57 -14.92 -4.88
C THR A 22 -20.43 -13.65 -4.02
N ASP A 23 -21.08 -13.63 -2.86
CA ASP A 23 -21.08 -12.53 -1.90
C ASP A 23 -19.67 -12.16 -1.39
N GLY A 24 -18.84 -13.15 -1.06
CA GLY A 24 -17.49 -12.93 -0.54
C GLY A 24 -16.46 -12.57 -1.62
N ALA A 25 -16.70 -12.96 -2.87
CA ALA A 25 -15.85 -12.59 -4.00
C ALA A 25 -16.11 -11.12 -4.43
N GLU A 26 -17.38 -10.71 -4.43
CA GLU A 26 -17.80 -9.34 -4.73
C GLU A 26 -17.27 -8.34 -3.68
N GLU A 27 -17.38 -8.67 -2.39
CA GLU A 27 -16.84 -7.83 -1.31
C GLU A 27 -15.31 -7.68 -1.41
N ARG A 28 -14.58 -8.76 -1.67
CA ARG A 28 -13.12 -8.69 -1.86
C ARG A 28 -12.72 -7.83 -3.06
N PHE A 29 -13.46 -7.92 -4.15
CA PHE A 29 -13.22 -7.10 -5.33
C PHE A 29 -13.49 -5.62 -5.03
N GLU A 30 -14.57 -5.32 -4.30
CA GLU A 30 -14.86 -3.96 -3.84
C GLU A 30 -13.74 -3.41 -2.94
N LEU A 31 -13.29 -4.18 -1.94
CA LEU A 31 -12.20 -3.79 -1.05
C LEU A 31 -10.89 -3.53 -1.82
N GLN A 32 -10.56 -4.36 -2.82
CA GLN A 32 -9.40 -4.14 -3.68
C GLN A 32 -9.53 -2.86 -4.51
N GLN A 33 -10.69 -2.57 -5.07
CA GLN A 33 -10.91 -1.33 -5.81
C GLN A 33 -10.79 -0.11 -4.90
N ILE A 34 -11.33 -0.17 -3.68
CA ILE A 34 -11.21 0.92 -2.71
C ILE A 34 -9.74 1.10 -2.30
N GLN A 35 -9.02 0.00 -2.07
CA GLN A 35 -7.59 0.04 -1.79
C GLN A 35 -6.80 0.75 -2.91
N GLU A 36 -7.07 0.45 -4.17
CA GLU A 36 -6.42 1.11 -5.30
C GLU A 36 -6.74 2.60 -5.37
N ARG A 37 -8.00 2.99 -5.11
CA ARG A 37 -8.41 4.39 -5.06
C ARG A 37 -7.72 5.14 -3.93
N MET A 38 -7.63 4.53 -2.75
CA MET A 38 -6.91 5.09 -1.60
C MET A 38 -5.41 5.24 -1.88
N TYR A 39 -4.79 4.24 -2.52
CA TYR A 39 -3.40 4.32 -2.96
C TYR A 39 -3.20 5.48 -3.95
N ASN A 40 -4.08 5.60 -4.93
CA ASN A 40 -4.03 6.69 -5.91
C ASN A 40 -4.21 8.05 -5.23
N PHE A 41 -5.17 8.19 -4.31
CA PHE A 41 -5.36 9.40 -3.52
C PHE A 41 -4.08 9.81 -2.79
N LEU A 42 -3.46 8.90 -2.02
CA LEU A 42 -2.21 9.19 -1.30
C LEU A 42 -1.06 9.62 -2.23
N ARG A 43 -1.04 9.08 -3.46
CA ARG A 43 0.01 9.33 -4.45
C ARG A 43 -0.19 10.63 -5.25
N THR A 44 -1.42 10.93 -5.66
CA THR A 44 -1.73 12.00 -6.63
C THR A 44 -2.30 13.26 -5.97
N PHE A 45 -2.83 13.15 -4.75
CA PHE A 45 -3.45 14.28 -4.08
C PHE A 45 -2.42 15.40 -3.86
N ARG A 46 -2.81 16.60 -4.27
CA ARG A 46 -1.98 17.79 -4.19
C ARG A 46 -2.82 18.98 -3.77
N GLU A 47 -2.23 19.80 -2.91
CA GLU A 47 -2.77 21.09 -2.52
C GLU A 47 -1.69 22.14 -2.78
N LEU A 48 -2.08 23.28 -3.37
CA LEU A 48 -1.17 24.38 -3.67
C LEU A 48 0.11 23.91 -4.41
N ASN A 49 -0.06 22.96 -5.34
CA ASN A 49 1.01 22.37 -6.14
C ASN A 49 2.05 21.51 -5.35
N ARG A 50 1.70 21.05 -4.14
CA ARG A 50 2.52 20.15 -3.32
C ARG A 50 1.81 18.83 -3.05
N PHE A 51 2.55 17.72 -3.12
CA PHE A 51 2.08 16.38 -2.74
C PHE A 51 2.20 16.18 -1.23
N ILE A 52 1.22 16.68 -0.49
CA ILE A 52 1.24 16.74 0.99
C ILE A 52 1.46 15.35 1.62
N TYR A 53 0.67 14.34 1.23
CA TYR A 53 0.73 13.00 1.80
C TYR A 53 1.99 12.24 1.40
N ARG A 54 2.42 12.38 0.15
CA ARG A 54 3.66 11.75 -0.33
C ARG A 54 4.88 12.30 0.40
N ASP A 55 4.98 13.62 0.51
CA ASP A 55 6.08 14.28 1.24
C ASP A 55 6.06 13.91 2.72
N GLN A 56 4.86 13.81 3.31
CA GLN A 56 4.67 13.38 4.69
C GLN A 56 5.15 11.94 4.91
N ILE A 57 4.71 10.98 4.10
CA ILE A 57 5.15 9.57 4.15
C ILE A 57 6.67 9.47 3.99
N ARG A 58 7.24 10.15 2.99
CA ARG A 58 8.68 10.14 2.76
C ARG A 58 9.46 10.67 3.96
N ARG A 59 9.00 11.77 4.55
CA ARG A 59 9.62 12.37 5.76
C ARG A 59 9.53 11.41 6.95
N GLN A 60 8.37 10.82 7.16
CA GLN A 60 8.05 9.91 8.26
C GLN A 60 8.86 8.61 8.19
N CYS A 61 9.01 8.02 7.00
CA CYS A 61 9.91 6.90 6.77
C CYS A 61 11.37 7.25 7.12
N ARG A 62 11.83 8.47 6.83
CA ARG A 62 13.20 8.90 7.14
C ARG A 62 13.47 8.99 8.65
N ILE A 63 12.47 9.36 9.44
CA ILE A 63 12.57 9.49 10.90
C ILE A 63 12.08 8.22 11.64
N GLN A 64 11.85 7.12 10.91
CA GLN A 64 11.38 5.83 11.44
C GLN A 64 10.03 5.91 12.17
N GLN A 65 9.20 6.90 11.83
CA GLN A 65 7.85 7.03 12.35
C GLN A 65 6.87 6.58 11.27
N TYR A 66 6.25 5.42 11.40
CA TYR A 66 5.42 4.81 10.36
C TYR A 66 3.92 5.12 10.53
N PHE A 67 3.56 6.39 10.62
CA PHE A 67 2.17 6.84 10.68
C PHE A 67 1.95 7.91 9.62
N VAL A 68 0.75 8.09 9.07
CA VAL A 68 0.39 9.23 8.19
C VAL A 68 -0.91 9.84 8.72
N GLU A 69 -0.97 11.17 8.77
CA GLU A 69 -2.20 11.88 9.17
C GLU A 69 -2.92 12.36 7.91
N VAL A 70 -4.20 12.01 7.80
CA VAL A 70 -5.01 12.27 6.61
C VAL A 70 -6.22 13.07 7.01
N ASP A 71 -6.43 14.20 6.35
CA ASP A 71 -7.63 15.00 6.55
C ASP A 71 -8.79 14.39 5.75
N PHE A 72 -9.90 14.13 6.43
CA PHE A 72 -11.09 13.57 5.79
C PHE A 72 -11.71 14.52 4.75
N SER A 73 -11.48 15.82 4.90
CA SER A 73 -11.91 16.85 3.95
C SER A 73 -11.22 16.67 2.59
N HIS A 74 -9.94 16.29 2.60
CA HIS A 74 -9.17 16.00 1.38
C HIS A 74 -9.64 14.74 0.68
N LEU A 75 -9.98 13.70 1.47
CA LEU A 75 -10.54 12.47 0.91
C LEU A 75 -11.87 12.74 0.21
N GLY A 76 -12.78 13.48 0.86
CA GLY A 76 -14.06 13.87 0.26
C GLY A 76 -13.93 14.77 -0.97
N ALA A 77 -12.90 15.64 -1.01
CA ALA A 77 -12.62 16.47 -2.17
C ALA A 77 -12.08 15.68 -3.37
N HIS A 78 -11.39 14.57 -3.13
CA HIS A 78 -10.81 13.73 -4.19
C HIS A 78 -11.78 12.64 -4.68
N ASP A 79 -12.39 11.89 -3.77
CA ASP A 79 -13.37 10.85 -4.09
C ASP A 79 -14.47 10.83 -3.01
N PRO A 80 -15.61 11.50 -3.26
CA PRO A 80 -16.70 11.56 -2.28
C PRO A 80 -17.32 10.18 -2.03
N ALA A 81 -17.34 9.29 -3.02
CA ALA A 81 -17.90 7.94 -2.84
C ALA A 81 -17.05 7.11 -1.87
N VAL A 82 -15.72 7.17 -2.00
CA VAL A 82 -14.82 6.50 -1.04
C VAL A 82 -14.93 7.13 0.34
N ALA A 83 -15.10 8.45 0.45
CA ALA A 83 -15.26 9.13 1.73
C ALA A 83 -16.55 8.70 2.46
N ASP A 84 -17.67 8.57 1.75
CA ASP A 84 -18.92 8.06 2.31
C ASP A 84 -18.81 6.58 2.70
N GLU A 85 -18.15 5.77 1.88
CA GLU A 85 -17.94 4.34 2.19
C GLU A 85 -17.09 4.14 3.45
N VAL A 86 -16.00 4.93 3.59
CA VAL A 86 -15.14 4.91 4.80
C VAL A 86 -15.92 5.31 6.04
N LYS A 87 -16.87 6.27 5.93
CA LYS A 87 -17.76 6.62 7.05
C LYS A 87 -18.76 5.50 7.36
N ALA A 88 -19.26 4.80 6.35
CA ALA A 88 -20.22 3.72 6.52
C ALA A 88 -19.60 2.48 7.16
N ARG A 89 -18.39 2.09 6.74
CA ARG A 89 -17.70 0.86 7.16
C ARG A 89 -16.22 1.08 7.52
N PRO A 90 -15.91 1.88 8.56
CA PRO A 90 -14.52 2.19 8.92
C PRO A 90 -13.73 0.94 9.35
N ALA A 91 -14.36 -0.02 10.01
CA ALA A 91 -13.69 -1.23 10.51
C ALA A 91 -13.12 -2.10 9.38
N SER A 92 -13.80 -2.17 8.23
CA SER A 92 -13.35 -2.96 7.08
C SER A 92 -12.42 -2.17 6.16
N LEU A 93 -12.57 -0.85 6.08
CA LEU A 93 -11.82 -0.01 5.13
C LEU A 93 -10.52 0.57 5.67
N LEU A 94 -10.42 0.84 6.98
CA LEU A 94 -9.17 1.27 7.60
C LEU A 94 -8.00 0.30 7.35
N PRO A 95 -8.14 -1.04 7.49
CA PRO A 95 -7.03 -1.94 7.18
C PRO A 95 -6.65 -1.93 5.70
N GLU A 96 -7.60 -1.73 4.78
CA GLU A 96 -7.27 -1.56 3.36
C GLU A 96 -6.51 -0.25 3.09
N PHE A 97 -6.88 0.82 3.80
CA PHE A 97 -6.16 2.09 3.77
C PHE A 97 -4.71 1.93 4.25
N GLU A 98 -4.49 1.21 5.36
CA GLU A 98 -3.15 0.94 5.89
C GLU A 98 -2.30 0.14 4.90
N LYS A 99 -2.89 -0.86 4.21
CA LYS A 99 -2.20 -1.61 3.16
C LYS A 99 -1.80 -0.70 2.00
N ALA A 100 -2.70 0.19 1.56
CA ALA A 100 -2.43 1.16 0.51
C ALA A 100 -1.29 2.12 0.90
N ALA A 101 -1.32 2.68 2.11
CA ALA A 101 -0.28 3.54 2.64
C ALA A 101 1.07 2.81 2.77
N THR A 102 1.06 1.57 3.25
CA THR A 102 2.25 0.72 3.37
C THR A 102 2.87 0.44 2.00
N LYS A 103 2.05 0.18 0.98
CA LYS A 103 2.52 -0.04 -0.40
C LYS A 103 3.24 1.20 -0.93
N LEU A 104 2.66 2.38 -0.73
CA LEU A 104 3.28 3.65 -1.13
C LEU A 104 4.59 3.93 -0.36
N ALA A 105 4.60 3.71 0.96
CA ALA A 105 5.80 3.89 1.78
C ALA A 105 6.96 2.98 1.35
N LYS A 106 6.68 1.71 1.01
CA LYS A 106 7.67 0.77 0.47
C LYS A 106 8.23 1.25 -0.87
N GLU A 107 7.38 1.80 -1.74
CA GLU A 107 7.79 2.33 -3.03
C GLU A 107 8.71 3.54 -2.89
N GLU A 108 8.33 4.50 -2.05
CA GLU A 108 9.14 5.70 -1.75
C GLU A 108 10.51 5.33 -1.15
N ASN A 109 10.55 4.37 -0.23
CA ASN A 109 11.80 3.91 0.38
C ASN A 109 12.71 3.18 -0.63
N ARG A 110 12.13 2.32 -1.48
CA ARG A 110 12.86 1.58 -2.52
C ARG A 110 13.51 2.53 -3.54
N ILE A 111 12.80 3.57 -3.96
CA ILE A 111 13.34 4.59 -4.89
C ILE A 111 14.57 5.25 -4.25
N GLN A 112 14.49 5.60 -2.96
CA GLN A 112 15.59 6.26 -2.27
C GLN A 112 16.84 5.39 -2.15
N LEU A 113 16.69 4.09 -1.87
CA LEU A 113 17.83 3.14 -1.82
C LEU A 113 18.50 2.95 -3.18
N HIS A 114 17.73 2.96 -4.27
CA HIS A 114 18.28 2.84 -5.62
C HIS A 114 19.10 4.07 -5.99
N THR A 115 18.57 5.28 -5.78
CA THR A 115 19.28 6.54 -6.05
C THR A 115 20.59 6.63 -5.26
N MET A 116 20.58 6.25 -3.97
CA MET A 116 21.80 6.24 -3.15
C MET A 116 22.84 5.23 -3.64
N ARG A 117 22.42 4.09 -4.21
CA ARG A 117 23.34 3.08 -4.76
C ARG A 117 23.97 3.52 -6.08
N GLU A 118 23.24 4.28 -6.90
CA GLU A 118 23.77 4.86 -8.14
C GLU A 118 24.77 5.99 -7.86
N GLU A 119 24.45 6.91 -6.95
CA GLU A 119 25.35 8.02 -6.57
C GLU A 119 26.66 7.55 -5.90
N MET A 120 26.67 6.38 -5.26
CA MET A 120 27.89 5.77 -4.69
C MET A 120 28.69 4.94 -5.70
N GLY A 121 28.14 4.66 -6.89
CA GLY A 121 28.74 3.80 -7.92
C GLY A 121 29.46 4.54 -9.05
N GLU A 122 29.32 5.86 -9.16
CA GLU A 122 29.88 6.67 -10.26
C GLU A 122 31.21 7.37 -9.89
N GLY A 123 31.90 6.92 -8.84
CA GLY A 123 33.14 7.50 -8.35
C GLY A 123 34.44 6.78 -8.75
N GLU A 124 34.39 5.76 -9.60
CA GLU A 124 35.58 5.06 -10.09
C GLU A 124 35.55 4.93 -11.62
N GLY A 125 36.18 5.90 -12.29
CA GLY A 125 36.40 5.92 -13.74
C GLY A 125 37.43 6.97 -14.13
#